data_AF-A0A1F5BG27-F1
#
_entry.id   AF-A0A1F5BG27-F1
#
_cell.length_a   1.000
_cell.length_b   1.000
_cell.length_c   1.000
_cell.angle_alpha   90.00
_cell.angle_beta   90.00
_cell.angle_gamma   90.00
#
_symmetry.space_group_name_H-M   'P 1'
#
loop_
_entity.id
_entity.type
_entity.pdbx_description
1 polymer ?
#
loop_
_entity_poly.entity_id
_entity_poly.type
_entity_poly.pdbx_seq_one_letter_code
_entity_poly.pdbx_strand_id
1 'polypeptide(L)' 'MAANFWRAWWAWLICFLATIVISLFTRKKPESELVGLVKGLTPRLTDEGIPWYKRPVFYAVLSLLVLIALNIAFW' A
#
# COMPACT_ATOMS: atom_id res chain seq x y z
N MET A 1 0.48 15.03 23.37
CA MET A 1 0.64 14.03 22.29
C MET A 1 -0.44 14.12 21.21
N ALA A 2 -1.73 14.20 21.57
CA ALA A 2 -2.85 14.21 20.61
C ALA A 2 -2.80 15.32 19.54
N ALA A 3 -2.36 16.53 19.91
CA ALA A 3 -2.22 17.63 18.95
C ALA A 3 -1.22 17.33 17.82
N ASN A 4 -0.15 16.58 18.08
CA ASN A 4 0.82 16.21 17.05
C ASN A 4 0.24 15.18 16.07
N PHE A 5 -0.54 14.23 16.58
CA PHE A 5 -1.24 13.24 15.75
C PHE A 5 -2.28 13.90 14.84
N TRP A 6 -3.06 14.84 15.39
CA TRP A 6 -4.04 15.60 14.63
C TRP A 6 -3.39 16.43 13.51
N ARG A 7 -2.25 17.08 13.79
CA ARG A 7 -1.49 17.84 12.79
C ARG A 7 -0.91 16.94 11.70
N ALA A 8 -0.39 15.76 12.05
CA ALA A 8 0.10 14.80 11.07
C ALA A 8 -1.02 14.31 10.14
N TRP A 9 -2.21 14.06 10.69
CA TRP A 9 -3.38 13.65 9.91
C TRP A 9 -3.79 14.72 8.90
N TRP A 10 -3.90 15.98 9.32
CA TRP A 10 -4.21 17.09 8.41
C TRP A 10 -3.11 17.34 7.38
N ALA A 11 -1.84 17.26 7.76
CA ALA A 11 -0.72 17.42 6.83
C ALA A 11 -0.75 16.34 5.75
N TRP A 12 -0.99 15.08 6.13
CA TRP A 12 -1.13 13.98 5.19
C TRP A 12 -2.33 14.19 4.26
N LEU A 13 -3.49 14.57 4.81
CA LEU A 13 -4.71 14.77 4.03
C LEU A 13 -4.56 15.90 3.01
N ILE A 14 -4.01 17.04 3.42
CA ILE A 14 -3.80 18.19 2.53
C ILE A 14 -2.79 17.84 1.43
N CYS A 15 -1.68 17.19 1.78
CA CYS A 15 -0.67 16.75 0.81
C CYS A 15 -1.26 15.78 -0.22
N PHE A 16 -2.03 14.80 0.24
CA PHE A 16 -2.68 13.80 -0.62
C PHE A 16 -3.70 14.45 -1.57
N LEU A 17 -4.58 15.32 -1.06
CA LEU A 17 -5.57 16.03 -1.88
C LEU A 17 -4.91 16.96 -2.89
N ALA A 18 -3.90 17.73 -2.48
CA ALA A 18 -3.15 18.61 -3.38
C ALA A 18 -2.48 17.80 -4.51
N THR A 19 -1.90 16.65 -4.18
CA THR A 19 -1.29 15.75 -5.17
C THR A 19 -2.31 15.28 -6.20
N ILE A 20 -3.52 14.88 -5.78
CA ILE A 20 -4.59 14.49 -6.71
C ILE A 20 -4.97 15.65 -7.62
N VAL A 21 -5.24 16.83 -7.05
CA VAL A 21 -5.67 18.01 -7.81
C VAL A 21 -4.62 18.38 -8.85
N ILE A 22 -3.36 18.51 -8.45
CA ILE A 22 -2.25 18.84 -9.36
C ILE A 22 -2.09 17.74 -10.42
N SER A 23 -2.22 16.46 -10.05
CA SER A 23 -2.13 15.34 -10.99
C SER A 23 -3.18 15.39 -12.09
N LEU A 24 -4.39 15.90 -11.82
CA LEU A 24 -5.44 16.05 -12.84
C LEU A 24 -5.13 17.16 -13.84
N PHE A 25 -4.42 18.21 -13.42
CA PHE A 25 -4.02 19.33 -14.27
C PHE A 25 -2.66 19.15 -14.95
N THR A 26 -1.92 18.08 -14.65
CA THR A 26 -0.60 17.81 -15.25
C THR A 26 -0.66 16.86 -16.44
N ARG A 27 0.34 16.95 -17.33
CA ARG A 27 0.46 16.07 -18.51
C ARG A 27 0.79 14.64 -18.08
N LYS A 28 0.03 13.68 -18.62
CA LYS A 28 0.26 12.24 -18.40
C LYS A 28 1.54 11.81 -19.11
N LYS A 29 2.39 11.03 -18.43
CA LYS A 29 3.58 10.41 -19.02
C LYS A 29 3.20 9.27 -19.96
N PRO A 30 3.98 9.00 -21.02
CA PRO A 30 3.74 7.87 -21.91
C PRO A 30 3.89 6.54 -21.17
N GLU A 31 3.09 5.54 -21.53
CA GLU A 31 3.04 4.24 -20.84
C GLU A 31 4.36 3.48 -20.90
N SER A 32 5.14 3.66 -21.97
CA SER A 32 6.47 3.04 -22.12
C SER A 32 7.47 3.46 -21.04
N GLU A 33 7.38 4.69 -20.54
CA GLU A 33 8.23 5.18 -19.44
C GLU A 33 7.79 4.68 -18.07
N LEU A 34 6.58 4.11 -17.98
CA LEU A 34 5.99 3.64 -16.73
C LEU A 34 6.18 2.13 -16.51
N VAL A 35 6.70 1.41 -17.50
CA VAL A 35 7.09 0.00 -17.38
C VAL A 35 8.20 -0.13 -16.33
N GLY A 36 7.99 -0.99 -15.33
CA GLY A 36 8.90 -1.14 -14.18
C GLY A 36 8.57 -0.24 -12.99
N LEU A 37 7.83 0.86 -13.20
CA LEU A 37 7.39 1.78 -12.14
C LEU A 37 5.94 1.50 -11.71
N VAL A 38 5.07 1.18 -12.67
CA VAL A 38 3.65 0.93 -12.44
C VAL A 38 3.39 -0.54 -12.59
N LYS A 39 2.95 -1.19 -11.51
CA LYS A 39 2.66 -2.63 -11.48
C LYS A 39 1.73 -3.10 -12.62
N GLY A 40 0.79 -2.27 -13.07
CA GLY A 40 -0.12 -2.59 -14.17
C GLY A 40 0.52 -2.61 -15.57
N LEU A 41 1.64 -1.90 -15.75
CA LEU A 41 2.38 -1.82 -17.03
C LEU A 41 3.64 -2.68 -17.02
N THR A 42 4.05 -3.19 -15.85
CA THR A 42 5.17 -4.11 -15.70
C THR A 42 4.73 -5.55 -15.95
N PRO A 43 5.49 -6.35 -16.74
CA PRO A 43 5.25 -7.78 -16.87
C PRO A 43 5.19 -8.45 -15.50
N ARG A 44 4.09 -9.16 -15.22
CA ARG A 44 3.89 -9.83 -13.94
C ARG A 44 4.64 -11.15 -13.95
N LEU A 45 5.63 -11.27 -13.07
CA LEU A 45 6.22 -12.56 -12.72
C LEU A 45 5.18 -13.37 -11.96
N THR A 46 4.81 -14.54 -12.50
CA THR A 46 3.92 -15.49 -11.84
C THR A 46 4.70 -16.35 -10.86
N ASP A 47 4.20 -16.44 -9.63
CA ASP A 47 4.78 -17.28 -8.55
C ASP A 47 4.44 -18.77 -8.72
N GLU A 48 4.35 -19.26 -9.97
CA GLU A 48 4.07 -20.65 -10.28
C GLU A 48 5.28 -21.51 -9.85
N GLY A 49 5.03 -22.48 -8.96
CA GLY A 49 6.08 -23.35 -8.41
C GLY A 49 6.68 -22.90 -7.08
N ILE A 50 6.31 -21.74 -6.51
CA ILE A 50 6.82 -21.33 -5.19
C ILE A 50 6.09 -22.08 -4.06
N PRO A 51 6.81 -22.79 -3.16
CA PRO A 51 6.22 -23.46 -2.00
C PRO A 51 5.43 -22.50 -1.11
N TRP A 52 4.34 -22.99 -0.50
CA TRP A 52 3.40 -22.18 0.28
C TRP A 52 4.05 -21.34 1.39
N TYR A 53 5.08 -21.86 2.06
CA TYR A 53 5.79 -21.18 3.14
C TYR A 53 6.72 -20.06 2.67
N LYS A 54 7.09 -20.01 1.39
CA LYS A 54 7.84 -18.88 0.81
C LYS A 54 6.92 -17.80 0.26
N ARG A 55 5.60 -18.00 0.27
CA ARG A 55 4.64 -17.03 -0.24
C ARG A 55 4.36 -15.97 0.83
N PRO A 56 4.46 -14.67 0.49
CA PRO A 56 4.21 -13.59 1.46
C PRO A 56 2.77 -13.60 2.00
N VAL A 57 1.83 -14.14 1.23
CA VAL A 57 0.41 -14.26 1.62
C VAL A 57 0.24 -15.11 2.88
N PHE A 58 1.00 -16.19 3.04
CA PHE A 58 0.89 -17.07 4.21
C PHE A 58 1.19 -16.31 5.51
N TYR A 59 2.31 -15.58 5.55
CA TYR A 59 2.69 -14.78 6.72
C TYR A 59 1.76 -13.59 6.95
N ALA A 60 1.23 -12.97 5.89
CA ALA A 60 0.24 -11.91 6.03
C ALA A 60 -1.03 -12.40 6.75
N VAL A 61 -1.54 -13.57 6.37
CA VAL A 61 -2.71 -14.20 7.01
C VAL A 61 -2.38 -14.62 8.45
N LEU A 62 -1.22 -15.24 8.68
CA LEU A 62 -0.80 -15.64 10.02
C LEU A 62 -0.72 -14.44 10.98
N SER A 63 -0.09 -13.35 10.55
CA SER A 63 0.01 -12.12 11.35
C SER A 63 -1.35 -11.49 11.63
N LEU A 64 -2.27 -11.52 10.65
CA LEU A 64 -3.64 -11.02 10.85
C LEU A 64 -4.41 -11.86 11.88
N LEU A 65 -4.29 -13.19 11.83
CA LEU A 65 -4.92 -14.08 12.80
C LEU A 65 -4.38 -13.84 14.22
N VAL A 66 -3.06 -13.67 14.37
CA VAL A 66 -2.44 -13.33 15.66
C VAL A 66 -2.97 -11.99 16.17
N LEU A 67 -3.04 -10.96 15.32
CA LEU A 67 -3.58 -9.65 15.69
C LEU A 67 -5.02 -9.75 16.20
N ILE A 68 -5.89 -10.47 15.49
CA ILE A 68 -7.30 -10.65 15.87
C ILE A 68 -7.41 -11.43 17.19
N ALA A 69 -6.65 -12.52 17.34
CA ALA A 69 -6.67 -13.33 18.55
C ALA A 69 -6.24 -12.52 19.79
N LEU A 70 -5.16 -11.75 19.67
CA LEU A 70 -4.72 -10.84 20.73
C LEU A 70 -5.77 -9.77 21.01
N ASN A 71 -6.39 -9.20 19.97
CA ASN A 71 -7.42 -8.20 20.16
C ASN A 71 -8.63 -8.75 20.92
N ILE A 72 -9.10 -9.97 20.61
CA ILE A 72 -10.18 -10.63 21.35
C ILE A 72 -9.77 -10.96 22.79
N ALA A 73 -8.51 -11.35 23.03
CA ALA A 73 -8.05 -11.74 24.36
C ALA A 73 -7.84 -10.56 25.32
N PHE A 74 -7.47 -9.39 24.80
CA PHE A 74 -7.14 -8.19 25.60
C PHE A 74 -8.22 -7.10 25.57
N TRP A 75 -9.23 -7.22 24.72
CA TRP A 75 -10.40 -6.35 24.70
C TRP A 75 -11.40 -6.77 25.78
#